data_AF-R7U9N0-F1
#
_entry.id   AF-R7U9N0-F1
#
_cell.length_a   1.000
_cell.length_b   1.000
_cell.length_c   1.000
_cell.angle_alpha   90.00
_cell.angle_beta   90.00
_cell.angle_gamma   90.00
#
_symmetry.space_group_name_H-M   'P 1'
#
loop_
_entity.id
_entity.type
_entity.pdbx_description
1 polymer ?
#
loop_
_entity_poly.entity_id
_entity_poly.type
_entity_poly.pdbx_seq_one_letter_code
_entity_poly.pdbx_strand_id
1 'polypeptide(L)'
;YEYKIREYLPGDIQGWFTLNFSMKLTSYEEIKNWRKEHENKTFCTWRLERTRPNEQRYILFKEEYRCQRKTLTKTPKRRSKSTGCKARLVHTLKRSNISRGRKSM
;
A
#
# COMPACT_ATOMS: atom_id res chain seq x y z
N TYR A 1 11.59 0.07 10.10
CA TYR A 1 10.72 1.23 9.91
C TYR A 1 9.76 1.37 11.07
N GLU A 2 9.54 2.58 11.56
CA GLU A 2 8.52 2.88 12.57
C GLU A 2 7.17 3.17 11.89
N TYR A 3 6.09 2.54 12.35
CA TYR A 3 4.74 2.73 11.84
C TYR A 3 3.81 3.19 12.96
N LYS A 4 2.89 4.09 12.64
CA LYS A 4 1.78 4.48 13.53
C LYS A 4 0.47 4.00 12.93
N ILE A 5 -0.22 3.10 13.65
CA ILE A 5 -1.58 2.70 13.30
C ILE A 5 -2.47 3.94 13.45
N ARG A 6 -3.21 4.27 12.40
CA ARG A 6 -4.17 5.39 12.42
C ARG A 6 -5.58 4.91 12.66
N GLU A 7 -5.94 3.82 11.99
CA GLU A 7 -7.33 3.39 11.94
C GLU A 7 -7.39 1.90 11.62
N TYR A 8 -8.30 1.21 12.30
CA TYR A 8 -8.69 -0.16 12.02
C TYR A 8 -10.19 -0.17 11.81
N LEU A 9 -10.62 -0.52 10.59
CA LEU A 9 -12.02 -0.59 10.21
C LEU A 9 -12.37 -2.07 10.02
N PRO A 10 -13.02 -2.72 11.00
CA PRO A 10 -13.59 -4.04 10.79
C PRO A 10 -14.74 -3.94 9.78
N GLY A 11 -14.81 -4.89 8.87
CA GLY A 11 -15.88 -4.95 7.88
C GLY A 11 -17.18 -5.51 8.43
N ASP A 12 -18.32 -4.99 7.96
CA ASP A 12 -19.66 -5.46 8.34
C ASP A 12 -19.97 -6.90 7.87
N ILE A 13 -19.16 -7.43 6.94
CA ILE A 13 -19.29 -8.78 6.39
C ILE A 13 -18.09 -9.60 6.86
N GLN A 14 -18.37 -10.78 7.41
CA GLN A 14 -17.42 -11.68 8.06
C GLN A 14 -16.11 -11.85 7.26
N GLY A 15 -15.00 -11.31 7.80
CA GLY A 15 -13.64 -11.62 7.37
C GLY A 15 -12.91 -10.58 6.50
N TRP A 16 -13.43 -9.37 6.29
CA TRP A 16 -12.64 -8.26 5.74
C TRP A 16 -12.35 -7.19 6.80
N PHE A 17 -11.17 -6.59 6.72
CA PHE A 17 -10.78 -5.45 7.54
C PHE A 17 -9.89 -4.52 6.71
N THR A 18 -9.91 -3.23 7.05
CA THR A 18 -8.97 -2.25 6.52
C THR A 18 -8.08 -1.75 7.64
N LEU A 19 -6.77 -1.81 7.45
CA LEU A 19 -5.79 -1.25 8.38
C LEU A 19 -5.06 -0.10 7.70
N ASN A 20 -5.18 1.10 8.28
CA ASN A 20 -4.46 2.28 7.84
C ASN A 20 -3.32 2.55 8.82
N PHE A 21 -2.08 2.50 8.34
CA PHE A 21 -0.92 2.95 9.08
C PHE A 21 -0.20 4.06 8.33
N SER A 22 0.53 4.89 9.06
CA SER A 22 1.35 5.95 8.49
C SER A 22 2.80 5.82 8.92
N MET A 23 3.68 6.21 8.02
CA MET A 23 5.13 6.08 8.16
C MET A 23 5.78 7.36 7.66
N LYS A 24 6.94 7.70 8.23
CA LYS A 24 7.77 8.81 7.77
C LYS A 24 8.64 8.33 6.61
N LEU A 25 8.05 8.21 5.43
CA LEU A 25 8.77 7.99 4.17
C LEU A 25 8.64 9.26 3.33
N THR A 26 9.76 9.72 2.79
CA THR A 26 9.89 11.01 2.11
C THR A 26 10.04 10.86 0.60
N SER A 27 10.46 9.69 0.11
CA SER A 27 10.65 9.45 -1.32
C SER A 27 9.90 8.22 -1.82
N TYR A 28 9.71 8.19 -3.15
CA TYR A 28 9.14 7.02 -3.82
C TYR A 28 10.07 5.78 -3.74
N GLU A 29 11.38 6.00 -3.71
CA GLU A 29 12.38 4.94 -3.58
C GLU A 29 12.30 4.27 -2.22
N GLU A 30 12.13 5.05 -1.15
CA GLU A 30 11.91 4.53 0.20
C GLU A 30 10.63 3.69 0.28
N ILE A 31 9.55 4.11 -0.38
CA ILE A 31 8.30 3.33 -0.47
C ILE A 31 8.54 2.00 -1.20
N LYS A 32 9.32 2.01 -2.30
CA LYS A 32 9.69 0.80 -3.03
C LYS A 32 10.53 -0.15 -2.18
N ASN A 33 11.51 0.37 -1.44
CA ASN A 33 12.38 -0.42 -0.57
C ASN A 33 11.58 -1.03 0.59
N TRP A 34 10.73 -0.24 1.24
CA TRP A 34 9.81 -0.72 2.26
C TRP A 34 8.95 -1.87 1.74
N ARG A 35 8.39 -1.74 0.52
CA ARG A 35 7.57 -2.78 -0.09
C ARG A 35 8.37 -4.06 -0.28
N LYS A 36 9.57 -3.99 -0.86
CA LYS A 36 10.41 -5.18 -1.07
C LYS A 36 10.73 -5.89 0.25
N GLU A 37 11.07 -5.14 1.29
CA GLU A 37 11.29 -5.70 2.62
C GLU A 37 10.03 -6.33 3.21
N HIS A 38 8.87 -5.67 3.06
CA HIS A 38 7.59 -6.19 3.50
C HIS A 38 7.22 -7.50 2.77
N GLU A 39 7.42 -7.56 1.46
CA GLU A 39 7.20 -8.77 0.65
C GLU A 39 8.10 -9.92 1.11
N ASN A 40 9.37 -9.64 1.40
CA ASN A 40 10.31 -10.63 1.91
C ASN A 40 9.91 -11.16 3.31
N LYS A 41 9.44 -10.29 4.20
CA LYS A 41 9.03 -10.67 5.56
C LYS A 41 7.71 -11.43 5.62
N THR A 42 6.75 -11.03 4.79
CA THR A 42 5.38 -11.58 4.81
C THR A 42 5.17 -12.71 3.81
N PHE A 43 6.14 -12.99 2.95
CA PHE A 43 6.03 -13.91 1.81
C PHE A 43 4.84 -13.60 0.87
N CYS A 44 4.28 -12.40 0.97
CA CYS A 44 3.22 -11.91 0.12
C CYS A 44 3.85 -11.11 -1.02
N THR A 45 3.45 -11.35 -2.27
CA THR A 45 3.89 -10.54 -3.41
C THR A 45 2.77 -9.61 -3.84
N TRP A 46 3.09 -8.36 -4.14
CA TRP A 46 2.10 -7.37 -4.55
C TRP A 46 2.26 -7.03 -6.03
N ARG A 47 1.17 -7.14 -6.79
CA ARG A 47 1.15 -6.71 -8.19
C ARG A 47 0.53 -5.33 -8.29
N LEU A 48 1.25 -4.42 -8.93
CA LEU A 48 0.73 -3.09 -9.24
C LEU A 48 -0.53 -3.22 -10.11
N GLU A 49 -1.62 -2.64 -9.63
CA GLU A 49 -2.90 -2.61 -10.33
C GLU A 49 -3.13 -1.25 -10.96
N ARG A 50 -2.85 -0.17 -10.22
CA ARG A 50 -3.02 1.19 -10.71
C ARG A 50 -2.03 2.15 -10.06
N THR A 51 -1.48 3.04 -10.86
CA THR A 51 -0.73 4.21 -10.39
C THR A 51 -1.53 5.46 -10.69
N ARG A 52 -1.68 6.34 -9.70
CA ARG A 52 -2.36 7.63 -9.82
C ARG A 52 -1.38 8.73 -9.43
N PRO A 53 -0.61 9.26 -10.40
CA PRO A 53 0.23 10.43 -10.14
C PRO A 53 -0.68 11.65 -9.92
N ASN A 54 -0.42 12.45 -8.87
CA ASN A 54 -1.09 13.73 -8.61
C ASN A 54 -2.63 13.67 -8.47
N GLU A 55 -3.16 12.71 -7.72
CA GLU A 55 -4.62 12.58 -7.58
C GLU A 55 -5.28 13.78 -6.88
N GLN A 56 -4.54 14.53 -6.03
CA GLN A 56 -5.06 15.69 -5.28
C GLN A 56 -3.96 16.69 -4.88
N ARG A 57 -4.33 17.92 -4.50
CA ARG A 57 -3.41 19.00 -4.04
C ARG A 57 -2.39 18.57 -2.96
N TYR A 58 -2.75 17.57 -2.15
CA TYR A 58 -1.94 17.06 -1.04
C TYR A 58 -1.35 15.67 -1.28
N ILE A 59 -1.76 14.97 -2.33
CA ILE A 59 -1.28 13.62 -2.66
C ILE A 59 -0.25 13.77 -3.77
N LEU A 60 1.01 13.53 -3.42
CA LEU A 60 2.09 13.51 -4.42
C LEU A 60 1.93 12.28 -5.32
N PHE A 61 1.55 11.16 -4.72
CA PHE A 61 1.56 9.90 -5.43
C PHE A 61 0.72 8.85 -4.72
N LYS A 62 -0.06 8.08 -5.49
CA LYS A 62 -0.82 6.93 -4.99
C LYS A 62 -0.61 5.72 -5.89
N GLU A 63 -0.37 4.57 -5.27
CA GLU A 63 -0.36 3.28 -5.96
C GLU A 63 -1.28 2.29 -5.26
N GLU A 64 -2.01 1.54 -6.07
CA GLU A 64 -2.91 0.49 -5.64
C GLU A 64 -2.37 -0.84 -6.13
N TYR A 65 -2.28 -1.80 -5.21
CA TYR A 65 -1.75 -3.13 -5.43
C TYR A 65 -2.78 -4.18 -5.06
N ARG A 66 -2.76 -5.27 -5.81
CA ARG A 66 -3.48 -6.49 -5.48
C ARG A 66 -2.50 -7.59 -5.09
N CYS A 67 -2.90 -8.42 -4.13
CA CYS A 67 -2.10 -9.56 -3.73
C CYS A 67 -1.93 -10.54 -4.90
N GLN A 68 -0.70 -10.99 -5.07
CA GLN A 68 -0.31 -12.11 -5.92
C GLN A 68 0.28 -13.17 -4.99
N ARG A 69 -0.57 -14.11 -4.54
CA ARG A 69 -0.08 -15.27 -3.80
C ARG A 69 0.88 -16.06 -4.70
N LYS A 70 2.14 -16.20 -4.30
CA LYS A 70 2.99 -17.28 -4.81
C LYS A 70 2.51 -18.57 -4.17
N THR A 71 1.50 -19.22 -4.75
CA THR A 71 1.21 -20.60 -4.34
C THR A 71 2.40 -21.45 -4.76
N LEU A 72 3.12 -22.00 -3.77
CA LEU A 72 4.12 -23.07 -3.92
C LEU A 72 3.45 -24.37 -4.40
N THR A 73 2.58 -24.31 -5.39
CA THR A 73 1.95 -25.49 -5.98
C THR A 73 2.70 -25.84 -7.25
N LYS A 74 3.53 -26.89 -7.15
CA LYS A 74 4.27 -27.56 -8.24
C LYS A 74 3.35 -28.20 -9.30
N THR A 75 2.19 -27.63 -9.60
CA THR A 75 1.24 -28.19 -10.58
C THR A 75 0.74 -27.09 -11.52
N PRO A 76 1.14 -27.11 -12.80
CA PRO A 76 0.69 -26.15 -13.78
C PRO A 76 -0.70 -26.59 -14.30
N LYS A 77 -1.76 -26.37 -13.51
CA LYS A 77 -3.13 -26.53 -14.00
C LYS A 77 -3.81 -25.17 -14.08
N ARG A 78 -3.93 -24.71 -15.34
CA ARG A 78 -4.64 -23.52 -15.87
C ARG A 78 -3.96 -22.17 -15.63
N ARG A 79 -3.73 -21.46 -16.75
CA ARG A 79 -3.14 -20.11 -16.89
C ARG A 79 -4.02 -18.98 -16.34
N SER A 80 -4.74 -19.20 -15.24
CA SER A 80 -5.44 -18.13 -14.55
C SER A 80 -4.42 -17.32 -13.75
N LYS A 81 -4.14 -16.08 -14.17
CA LYS A 81 -3.29 -15.15 -13.42
C LYS A 81 -3.94 -14.60 -12.14
N SER A 82 -5.17 -15.04 -11.82
CA SER A 82 -5.92 -14.62 -10.63
C SER A 82 -5.76 -15.63 -9.51
N THR A 83 -5.29 -15.16 -8.35
CA THR A 83 -5.08 -15.98 -7.14
C THR A 83 -6.29 -16.01 -6.22
N GLY A 84 -7.40 -15.35 -6.60
CA GLY A 84 -8.61 -15.21 -5.76
C GLY A 84 -8.40 -14.40 -4.47
N CYS A 85 -7.19 -13.89 -4.23
CA CYS A 85 -6.89 -13.11 -3.04
C CYS A 85 -7.53 -11.72 -3.14
N LYS A 86 -8.38 -11.40 -2.16
CA LYS A 86 -9.07 -10.10 -2.05
C LYS A 86 -8.23 -9.03 -1.37
N ALA A 87 -7.05 -9.38 -0.86
CA ALA A 87 -6.18 -8.43 -0.18
C ALA A 87 -5.66 -7.35 -1.14
N ARG A 88 -5.77 -6.10 -0.70
CA ARG A 88 -5.30 -4.92 -1.42
C ARG A 88 -4.33 -4.14 -0.54
N LEU A 89 -3.33 -3.54 -1.17
CA LEU A 89 -2.37 -2.66 -0.51
C LEU A 89 -2.36 -1.32 -1.25
N VAL A 90 -2.54 -0.24 -0.51
CA VAL A 90 -2.58 1.11 -1.07
C VAL A 90 -1.48 1.94 -0.44
N HIS A 91 -0.58 2.45 -1.27
CA HIS A 91 0.44 3.41 -0.85
C HIS A 91 0.01 4.80 -1.26
N THR A 92 0.03 5.73 -0.31
CA THR A 92 -0.27 7.14 -0.59
C THR A 92 0.83 7.99 0.02
N LEU A 93 1.65 8.60 -0.84
CA LEU A 93 2.61 9.61 -0.45
C LEU A 93 1.90 10.97 -0.43
N LYS A 94 1.82 11.55 0.77
CA LYS A 94 1.21 12.87 1.00
C LYS A 94 2.30 13.91 1.19
N ARG A 95 2.07 15.15 0.73
CA ARG A 95 2.91 16.28 1.12
C ARG A 95 2.87 16.39 2.64
N SER A 96 4.04 16.41 3.29
CA SER A 96 4.11 16.90 4.66
C SER A 96 3.56 18.33 4.64
N ASN A 97 2.80 18.72 5.66
CA ASN A 97 2.43 20.12 5.81
C ASN A 97 3.74 20.91 5.83
N ILE A 98 4.07 21.58 4.73
CA ILE A 98 4.93 22.75 4.76
C ILE A 98 4.28 23.59 5.83
N SER A 99 5.01 23.84 6.93
CA SER A 99 4.62 24.80 7.94
C SER A 99 4.08 25.99 7.16
N ARG A 100 2.76 26.23 7.29
CA ARG A 100 2.19 27.47 6.78
C ARG A 100 2.96 28.53 7.53
N GLY A 101 3.97 29.11 6.88
CA GLY A 101 4.61 30.32 7.31
C GLY A 101 3.48 31.33 7.37
N ARG A 102 2.85 31.40 8.55
CA ARG A 102 1.94 32.47 8.93
C ARG A 102 2.86 33.67 9.00
N LYS A 103 3.09 34.31 7.86
CA LYS A 103 3.43 35.72 7.86
C LYS A 103 2.18 36.39 8.41
N SER A 104 2.16 36.57 9.73
CA SER A 104 1.34 37.61 10.32
C SER A 104 1.79 38.90 9.66
N MET A 105 0.89 39.47 8.86
CA MET A 105 0.98 40.87 8.46
C MET A 105 0.39 41.69 9.60
#